data_AF-A0A7K2W8N4-F1
#
_entry.id   AF-A0A7K2W8N4-F1
#
_cell.length_a   1.000
_cell.length_b   1.000
_cell.length_c   1.000
_cell.angle_alpha   90.00
_cell.angle_beta   90.00
_cell.angle_gamma   90.00
#
_symmetry.space_group_name_H-M   'P 1'
#
loop_
_entity.id
_entity.type
_entity.pdbx_description
1 polymer ?
#
loop_
_entity_poly.entity_id
_entity_poly.type
_entity_poly.pdbx_seq_one_letter_code
_entity_poly.pdbx_strand_id
1 'polypeptide(L)'
;SSFGISGTNAHVILEQPVAVPAPETADVDGAEPAVVPLVLSGKSPEALRDQAARLLDTVRERSALSPLDLGHSLATSRSAFDHRAVVLATGREDALRALTALADDEADSAAVTGRTRSGRRAALFSGQGSQRLGMGREL
;
A
#
# COMPACT_ATOMS: atom_id res chain seq x y z
N SER A 1 29.52 -11.90 -16.85
CA SER A 1 30.92 -12.06 -16.41
C SER A 1 31.40 -10.78 -15.77
N SER A 2 32.30 -10.87 -14.80
CA SER A 2 33.07 -9.77 -14.25
C SER A 2 34.56 -10.09 -14.40
N PHE A 3 35.35 -9.13 -14.89
CA PHE A 3 36.78 -9.29 -15.14
C PHE A 3 37.52 -8.24 -14.30
N GLY A 4 38.20 -8.68 -13.25
CA GLY A 4 38.92 -7.81 -12.34
C GLY A 4 40.22 -7.29 -12.94
N ILE A 5 40.58 -6.04 -12.61
CA ILE A 5 41.82 -5.41 -13.08
C ILE A 5 43.09 -6.15 -12.60
N SER A 6 42.99 -6.93 -11.52
CA SER A 6 44.05 -7.82 -11.01
C SER A 6 44.15 -9.17 -11.74
N GLY A 7 43.28 -9.44 -12.72
CA GLY A 7 43.22 -10.71 -13.47
C GLY A 7 42.26 -11.76 -12.90
N THR A 8 41.53 -11.47 -11.81
CA THR A 8 40.51 -12.39 -11.28
C THR A 8 39.21 -12.27 -12.07
N ASN A 9 38.78 -13.37 -12.68
CA ASN A 9 37.58 -13.43 -13.50
C ASN A 9 36.48 -14.25 -12.83
N ALA A 10 35.24 -13.76 -12.86
CA ALA A 10 34.05 -14.46 -12.36
C ALA A 10 32.96 -14.52 -13.44
N HIS A 11 32.32 -15.66 -13.59
CA HIS A 11 31.18 -15.85 -14.49
C HIS A 11 30.00 -16.42 -13.70
N VAL A 12 28.80 -15.87 -13.92
CA VAL A 12 27.56 -16.35 -13.32
C VAL A 12 26.59 -16.62 -14.46
N ILE A 13 25.99 -17.82 -14.44
CA ILE A 13 24.89 -18.21 -15.31
C ILE A 13 23.61 -18.09 -14.48
N LEU A 14 22.65 -17.34 -14.99
CA LEU A 14 21.33 -17.16 -14.38
C LEU A 14 20.30 -17.81 -15.29
N GLU A 15 19.41 -18.61 -14.70
CA GLU A 15 18.26 -19.18 -15.40
C GLU A 15 16.98 -18.53 -14.87
N GLN A 16 15.98 -18.36 -15.73
CA GLN A 16 14.65 -17.96 -15.30
C GLN A 16 13.99 -19.10 -14.51
N PRO A 17 13.26 -18.81 -13.42
CA PRO A 17 12.49 -19.86 -12.75
C PRO A 17 11.43 -20.42 -13.71
N VAL A 18 11.10 -21.70 -13.56
CA VAL A 18 9.97 -22.30 -14.28
C VAL A 18 8.71 -21.49 -13.96
N ALA A 19 7.96 -21.12 -15.00
CA ALA A 19 6.69 -20.44 -14.83
C ALA A 19 5.72 -21.38 -14.10
N VAL A 20 5.51 -21.13 -12.82
CA VAL A 20 4.43 -21.76 -12.06
C VAL A 20 3.16 -20.98 -12.41
N PRO A 21 2.11 -21.61 -12.97
CA PRO A 21 0.85 -20.93 -13.20
C PRO A 21 0.39 -20.34 -11.88
N ALA A 22 -0.04 -19.08 -11.90
CA ALA A 22 -0.68 -18.50 -10.72
C ALA A 22 -1.81 -19.45 -10.32
N PRO A 23 -1.95 -19.79 -9.02
CA PRO A 23 -3.14 -20.51 -8.59
C PRO A 23 -4.34 -19.73 -9.13
N GLU A 24 -5.30 -20.45 -9.74
CA GLU A 24 -6.59 -19.84 -10.06
C GLU A 24 -7.04 -19.12 -8.79
N THR A 25 -7.30 -17.81 -8.90
CA THR A 25 -7.93 -17.07 -7.81
C THR A 25 -9.19 -17.84 -7.52
N ALA A 26 -9.17 -18.64 -6.45
CA ALA A 26 -10.40 -19.21 -5.94
C ALA A 26 -11.34 -18.04 -5.81
N ASP A 27 -12.55 -18.15 -6.38
CA ASP A 27 -13.64 -17.26 -6.05
C ASP A 27 -13.81 -17.36 -4.54
N VAL A 28 -13.09 -16.52 -3.81
CA VAL A 28 -13.29 -16.34 -2.39
C VAL A 28 -14.67 -15.73 -2.35
N ASP A 29 -15.64 -16.49 -1.87
CA ASP A 29 -17.02 -16.06 -1.61
C ASP A 29 -17.12 -14.83 -0.66
N GLY A 30 -16.00 -14.21 -0.30
CA GLY A 30 -15.92 -12.93 0.39
C GLY A 30 -15.86 -11.79 -0.62
N ALA A 31 -16.84 -10.88 -0.54
CA ALA A 31 -16.82 -9.63 -1.29
C ALA A 31 -15.46 -8.93 -1.09
N GLU A 32 -14.83 -8.51 -2.19
CA GLU A 32 -13.66 -7.63 -2.10
C GLU A 32 -14.02 -6.40 -1.25
N PRO A 33 -13.12 -5.95 -0.36
CA PRO A 33 -13.39 -4.76 0.43
C PRO A 33 -13.71 -3.59 -0.50
N ALA A 34 -14.82 -2.90 -0.25
CA ALA A 34 -15.18 -1.70 -1.00
C ALA A 34 -14.13 -0.58 -0.89
N VAL A 35 -13.25 -0.65 0.12
CA VAL A 35 -12.13 0.27 0.36
C VAL A 35 -10.88 -0.55 0.66
N VAL A 36 -9.81 -0.32 -0.08
CA VAL A 36 -8.50 -0.91 0.17
C VAL A 36 -7.52 0.16 0.69
N PRO A 37 -6.91 -0.02 1.88
CA PRO A 37 -5.93 0.91 2.41
C PRO A 37 -4.56 0.69 1.74
N LEU A 38 -4.06 1.71 1.04
CA LEU A 38 -2.69 1.75 0.54
C LEU A 38 -1.81 2.46 1.58
N VAL A 39 -0.98 1.69 2.28
CA VAL A 39 -0.15 2.19 3.38
C VAL A 39 1.22 2.60 2.88
N LEU A 40 1.62 3.84 3.16
CA LEU A 40 2.95 4.38 2.84
C LEU A 40 3.67 4.80 4.11
N SER A 41 5.00 4.71 4.10
CA SER A 41 5.82 5.26 5.18
C SER A 41 7.18 5.77 4.71
N GLY A 42 7.72 6.77 5.40
CA GLY A 42 9.02 7.38 5.14
C GLY A 42 9.76 7.71 6.44
N LYS A 43 11.10 7.82 6.34
CA LYS A 43 11.95 8.25 7.47
C LYS A 43 11.85 9.76 7.75
N SER A 44 11.35 10.53 6.79
CA SER A 44 11.06 11.96 6.89
C SER A 44 9.75 12.27 6.12
N PRO A 45 9.17 13.48 6.28
CA PRO A 45 8.04 13.92 5.46
C PRO A 45 8.36 13.90 3.95
N GLU A 46 9.55 14.35 3.56
CA GLU A 46 10.01 14.35 2.16
C GLU A 46 10.09 12.93 1.62
N ALA A 47 10.69 12.01 2.39
CA ALA A 47 10.78 10.61 2.00
C ALA A 47 9.40 9.95 1.85
N LEU A 48 8.39 10.37 2.64
CA LEU A 48 7.01 9.90 2.49
C LEU A 48 6.38 10.42 1.18
N ARG A 49 6.60 11.70 0.84
CA ARG A 49 6.17 12.28 -0.44
C ARG A 49 6.80 11.58 -1.63
N ASP A 50 8.10 11.28 -1.55
CA ASP A 50 8.81 10.51 -2.58
C ASP A 50 8.24 9.09 -2.74
N GLN A 51 7.80 8.44 -1.65
CA GLN A 51 7.11 7.15 -1.75
C GLN A 51 5.75 7.29 -2.44
N ALA A 52 5.00 8.37 -2.17
CA ALA A 52 3.73 8.64 -2.83
C ALA A 52 3.91 8.84 -4.34
N ALA A 53 4.91 9.62 -4.76
CA ALA A 53 5.25 9.84 -6.16
C ALA A 53 5.62 8.53 -6.88
N ARG A 54 6.45 7.68 -6.28
CA ARG A 54 6.82 6.38 -6.87
C ARG A 54 5.64 5.42 -7.00
N LEU A 55 4.76 5.42 -6.00
CA LEU A 55 3.55 4.61 -6.04
C LEU A 55 2.56 5.12 -7.10
N LEU A 56 2.43 6.44 -7.23
CA LEU A 56 1.64 7.10 -8.26
C LEU A 56 2.08 6.65 -9.66
N ASP A 57 3.38 6.66 -9.94
CA ASP A 57 3.93 6.19 -11.22
C ASP A 57 3.62 4.71 -11.46
N THR A 58 3.75 3.87 -10.43
CA THR A 58 3.41 2.44 -10.53
C THR A 58 1.93 2.21 -10.88
N VAL A 59 1.02 2.95 -10.24
CA VAL A 59 -0.44 2.85 -10.49
C VAL A 59 -0.80 3.43 -11.87
N ARG A 60 -0.06 4.43 -12.35
CA ARG A 60 -0.21 4.99 -13.70
C ARG A 60 0.18 3.97 -14.77
N GLU A 61 1.35 3.36 -14.64
CA GLU A 61 1.91 2.42 -15.62
C GLU A 61 1.16 1.08 -15.67
N ARG A 62 0.66 0.60 -14.53
CA ARG A 62 0.06 -0.73 -14.42
C ARG A 62 -1.42 -0.66 -14.07
N SER A 63 -2.24 -0.32 -15.06
CA SER A 63 -3.69 -0.16 -14.90
C SER A 63 -4.45 -1.42 -14.47
N ALA A 64 -3.88 -2.61 -14.70
CA ALA A 64 -4.48 -3.89 -14.35
C ALA A 64 -4.09 -4.41 -12.95
N LEU A 65 -3.36 -3.63 -12.14
CA LEU A 65 -3.04 -4.04 -10.77
C LEU A 65 -4.32 -4.07 -9.91
N SER A 66 -4.53 -5.20 -9.23
CA SER A 66 -5.54 -5.29 -8.18
C SER A 66 -5.17 -4.34 -7.04
N PRO A 67 -6.07 -3.44 -6.63
CA PRO A 67 -5.87 -2.61 -5.44
C PRO A 67 -5.61 -3.46 -4.19
N LEU A 68 -6.27 -4.62 -4.07
CA LEU A 68 -6.11 -5.55 -2.95
C LEU A 68 -4.68 -6.10 -2.86
N ASP A 69 -4.13 -6.59 -3.97
CA ASP A 69 -2.75 -7.08 -4.02
C ASP A 69 -1.74 -5.98 -3.73
N LEU A 70 -2.01 -4.77 -4.23
CA LEU A 70 -1.18 -3.60 -3.99
C LEU A 70 -1.18 -3.22 -2.50
N GLY A 71 -2.37 -3.11 -1.90
CA GLY A 71 -2.55 -2.81 -0.48
C GLY A 71 -1.91 -3.88 0.40
N HIS A 72 -2.12 -5.15 0.08
CA HIS A 72 -1.48 -6.27 0.77
C HIS A 72 0.04 -6.16 0.72
N SER A 73 0.60 -5.98 -0.47
CA SER A 73 2.05 -5.86 -0.67
C SER A 73 2.63 -4.69 0.12
N LEU A 74 1.97 -3.53 0.11
CA LEU A 74 2.40 -2.36 0.87
C LEU A 74 2.37 -2.60 2.38
N ALA A 75 1.36 -3.31 2.88
CA ALA A 75 1.19 -3.57 4.31
C ALA A 75 2.15 -4.65 4.85
N THR A 76 2.47 -5.68 4.06
CA THR A 76 3.16 -6.88 4.56
C THR A 76 4.62 -7.00 4.12
N SER A 77 5.00 -6.40 2.99
CA SER A 77 6.34 -6.59 2.39
C SER A 77 7.25 -5.36 2.48
N ARG A 78 6.75 -4.22 2.97
CA ARG A 78 7.51 -2.98 3.08
C ARG A 78 7.91 -2.70 4.52
N SER A 79 9.09 -2.12 4.70
CA SER A 79 9.51 -1.60 6.00
C SER A 79 8.56 -0.47 6.43
N ALA A 80 8.22 -0.45 7.71
CA ALA A 80 7.37 0.58 8.30
C ALA A 80 8.23 1.63 9.03
N PHE A 81 8.09 2.90 8.64
CA PHE A 81 8.76 4.05 9.26
C PHE A 81 7.79 4.95 10.03
N ASP A 82 8.32 6.03 10.62
CA ASP A 82 7.58 6.88 11.55
C ASP A 82 6.63 7.87 10.87
N HIS A 83 7.00 8.44 9.71
CA HIS A 83 6.10 9.27 8.92
C HIS A 83 5.25 8.36 8.05
N ARG A 84 3.92 8.44 8.17
CA ARG A 84 2.99 7.52 7.50
C ARG A 84 1.88 8.25 6.78
N ALA A 85 1.43 7.65 5.69
CA ALA A 85 0.18 8.00 5.04
C ALA A 85 -0.63 6.73 4.77
N VAL A 86 -1.95 6.86 4.76
CA VAL A 86 -2.86 5.82 4.28
C VAL A 86 -3.78 6.48 3.25
N VAL A 87 -3.78 5.94 2.03
CA VAL A 87 -4.77 6.28 1.00
C VAL A 87 -5.89 5.24 1.04
N LEU A 88 -7.13 5.70 1.22
CA LEU A 88 -8.33 4.88 1.23
C LEU A 88 -8.83 4.74 -0.21
N ALA A 89 -8.38 3.71 -0.92
CA ALA A 89 -8.71 3.51 -2.32
C ALA A 89 -10.04 2.76 -2.47
N THR A 90 -11.07 3.45 -2.95
CA THR A 90 -12.34 2.90 -3.47
C THR A 90 -12.25 2.50 -4.95
N GLY A 91 -11.18 2.94 -5.61
CA GLY A 91 -10.90 2.68 -7.01
C GLY A 91 -9.60 3.34 -7.45
N ARG A 92 -9.22 3.12 -8.71
CA ARG A 92 -7.95 3.61 -9.26
C ARG A 92 -7.89 5.14 -9.32
N GLU A 93 -8.98 5.80 -9.70
CA GLU A 93 -9.02 7.26 -9.84
C GLU A 93 -8.80 7.97 -8.50
N ASP A 94 -9.45 7.49 -7.44
CA ASP A 94 -9.26 8.00 -6.09
C ASP A 94 -7.83 7.80 -5.60
N ALA A 95 -7.23 6.63 -5.88
CA ALA A 95 -5.84 6.37 -5.56
C ALA A 95 -4.89 7.34 -6.28
N LEU A 96 -5.09 7.57 -7.59
CA LEU A 96 -4.27 8.50 -8.36
C LEU A 96 -4.37 9.94 -7.83
N ARG A 97 -5.59 10.41 -7.54
CA ARG A 97 -5.85 11.74 -7.00
C ARG A 97 -5.19 11.92 -5.63
N ALA A 98 -5.46 11.01 -4.69
CA ALA A 98 -4.93 11.10 -3.34
C ALA A 98 -3.40 10.93 -3.27
N LEU A 99 -2.81 10.08 -4.13
CA LEU A 99 -1.35 9.95 -4.22
C LEU A 99 -0.69 11.18 -4.83
N THR A 100 -1.35 11.85 -5.77
CA THR A 100 -0.87 13.13 -6.33
C THR A 100 -0.85 14.19 -5.23
N ALA A 101 -1.96 14.37 -4.52
CA ALA A 101 -2.03 15.31 -3.39
C ALA A 101 -0.97 15.01 -2.32
N LEU A 102 -0.78 13.73 -1.95
CA LEU A 102 0.28 13.34 -1.01
C LEU A 102 1.68 13.65 -1.52
N ALA A 103 1.97 13.47 -2.81
CA ALA A 103 3.28 13.79 -3.38
C ALA A 103 3.53 15.30 -3.37
N ASP A 104 2.48 16.10 -3.60
CA ASP A 104 2.53 17.57 -3.63
C ASP A 104 2.40 18.22 -2.25
N ASP A 105 2.27 17.44 -1.17
CA ASP A 105 2.05 17.91 0.21
C ASP A 105 0.71 18.63 0.44
N GLU A 106 -0.30 18.25 -0.35
CA GLU A 106 -1.66 18.76 -0.27
C GLU A 106 -2.59 17.81 0.50
N ALA A 107 -3.66 18.36 1.05
CA ALA A 107 -4.66 17.57 1.77
C ALA A 107 -5.66 16.94 0.80
N ASP A 108 -6.04 15.69 1.06
CA ASP A 108 -7.06 14.97 0.32
C ASP A 108 -7.99 14.21 1.27
N SER A 109 -9.29 14.20 0.98
CA SER A 109 -10.28 13.51 1.84
C SER A 109 -10.08 11.99 1.93
N ALA A 110 -9.41 11.40 0.94
CA ALA A 110 -9.09 9.97 0.90
C ALA A 110 -7.69 9.66 1.44
N ALA A 111 -6.92 10.67 1.89
CA ALA A 111 -5.58 10.47 2.45
C ALA A 111 -5.51 10.91 3.92
N VAL A 112 -4.96 10.04 4.77
CA VAL A 112 -4.66 10.36 6.16
C VAL A 112 -3.17 10.30 6.37
N THR A 113 -2.56 11.41 6.79
CA THR A 113 -1.15 11.48 7.16
C THR A 113 -0.98 11.49 8.68
N GLY A 114 0.17 11.02 9.15
CA GLY A 114 0.47 11.05 10.56
C GLY A 114 1.89 10.65 10.87
N ARG A 115 2.25 10.76 12.15
CA ARG A 115 3.49 10.24 12.69
C ARG A 115 3.19 9.23 13.77
N THR A 116 3.95 8.14 13.80
CA THR A 116 3.87 7.15 14.87
C THR A 116 4.03 7.82 16.23
N ARG A 117 3.24 7.38 17.19
CA ARG A 117 3.35 7.76 18.60
C ARG A 117 3.29 6.50 19.44
N SER A 118 4.18 6.39 20.41
CA SER A 118 4.10 5.33 21.42
C SER A 118 3.04 5.70 22.46
N GLY A 119 2.31 4.70 22.94
CA GLY A 119 1.25 4.94 23.92
C GLY A 119 0.41 3.71 24.17
N ARG A 120 -0.39 3.76 25.23
CA ARG A 120 -1.40 2.75 25.51
C ARG A 120 -2.64 3.04 24.67
N ARG A 121 -3.32 1.99 24.22
CA ARG A 121 -4.61 2.07 23.52
C ARG A 121 -5.72 1.88 24.54
N ALA A 122 -6.74 2.74 24.49
CA ALA A 122 -7.97 2.59 25.25
C ALA A 122 -9.13 2.36 24.28
N ALA A 123 -10.01 1.41 24.60
CA ALA A 123 -11.24 1.19 23.85
C ALA A 123 -12.40 1.82 24.61
N LEU A 124 -13.17 2.67 23.95
CA LEU A 124 -14.40 3.25 24.48
C LEU A 124 -15.58 2.54 23.81
N PHE A 125 -16.47 1.97 24.61
CA PHE A 125 -17.65 1.27 24.13
C PHE A 125 -18.83 2.21 24.14
N SER A 126 -19.56 2.27 23.03
CA SER A 126 -20.76 3.09 22.91
C SER A 126 -21.84 2.59 23.87
N GLY A 127 -22.47 3.51 24.58
CA GLY A 127 -23.64 3.21 25.41
C GLY A 127 -24.92 3.04 24.58
N GLN A 128 -26.03 2.83 25.29
CA GLN A 128 -27.37 2.84 24.72
C GLN A 128 -27.68 4.19 24.03
N GLY A 129 -28.36 4.14 22.88
CA GLY A 129 -28.74 5.33 22.10
C GLY A 129 -27.87 5.59 20.87
N SER A 130 -26.79 4.82 20.69
CA SER A 130 -25.92 4.89 19.51
C SER A 130 -26.37 4.01 18.34
N GLN A 131 -27.34 3.12 18.57
CA GLN A 131 -27.81 2.16 17.57
C GLN A 131 -28.51 2.86 16.39
N ARG A 132 -28.27 2.34 15.18
CA ARG A 132 -28.97 2.72 13.95
C ARG A 132 -29.48 1.46 13.25
N LEU A 133 -30.58 1.57 12.50
CA LEU A 133 -31.09 0.45 11.72
C LEU A 133 -30.01 -0.03 10.73
N GLY A 134 -29.70 -1.33 10.73
CA GLY A 134 -28.70 -1.91 9.84
C GLY A 134 -27.24 -1.62 10.19
N MET A 135 -26.93 -1.17 11.41
CA MET A 135 -25.55 -0.96 11.86
C MET A 135 -24.70 -2.23 11.65
N GLY A 136 -23.58 -2.08 10.93
CA GLY A 136 -22.63 -3.17 10.67
C GLY A 136 -23.07 -4.21 9.63
N ARG A 137 -24.18 -3.99 8.91
CA ARG A 137 -24.69 -4.96 7.92
C ARG A 137 -23.79 -5.15 6.70
N GLU A 138 -22.94 -4.17 6.40
CA GLU A 138 -22.03 -4.15 5.24
C GLU A 138 -20.58 -4.48 5.65
N LEU A 139 -20.36 -4.91 6.91
CA LEU A 139 -19.08 -5.32 7.47
C LEU A 139 -19.00 -6.85 7.54
#